data_AF-A0A091MMZ6-F1
#
_entry.id   AF-A0A091MMZ6-F1
#
_cell.length_a   1.000
_cell.length_b   1.000
_cell.length_c   1.000
_cell.angle_alpha   90.00
_cell.angle_beta   90.00
_cell.angle_gamma   90.00
#
_symmetry.space_group_name_H-M   'P 1'
#
loop_
_entity.id
_entity.type
_entity.pdbx_description
1 polymer ?
#
loop_
_entity_poly.entity_id
_entity_poly.type
_entity_poly.pdbx_seq_one_letter_code
_entity_poly.pdbx_strand_id
1 'polypeptide(L)'
;ILTDPVFMCGPILAKYLSLPFVFFMRGFPCNLHYEAPQCPSPLSYTPRLFTFNSDRMTFFQRVENVLVSLLERVYCNGFYEDAIKLSSEILKTDVSLVDLMNSASIWLLRFDFVFEYVRPVMPNMVFIGGINCAERK
;
A
#
# COMPACT_ATOMS: atom_id res chain seq x y z
N ILE A 1 14.82 -4.20 8.63
CA ILE A 1 14.02 -5.45 8.51
C ILE A 1 13.36 -5.48 7.13
N LEU A 2 13.52 -6.55 6.36
CA LEU A 2 12.78 -6.77 5.11
C LEU A 2 11.50 -7.52 5.45
N THR A 3 10.33 -6.97 5.13
CA THR A 3 9.05 -7.56 5.53
C THR A 3 7.99 -7.46 4.43
N ASP A 4 7.12 -8.47 4.41
CA ASP A 4 5.86 -8.37 3.69
C ASP A 4 4.90 -7.49 4.51
N PRO A 5 4.23 -6.52 3.88
CA PRO A 5 3.32 -5.62 4.58
C PRO A 5 2.02 -6.31 5.06
N VAL A 6 1.61 -7.43 4.45
CA VAL A 6 0.34 -8.09 4.78
C VAL A 6 0.34 -8.65 6.19
N PHE A 7 1.50 -9.11 6.68
CA PHE A 7 1.55 -9.76 7.99
C PHE A 7 1.73 -8.81 9.18
N MET A 8 1.91 -7.49 8.97
CA MET A 8 2.03 -6.38 9.97
C MET A 8 3.02 -6.54 11.14
N CYS A 9 3.42 -7.76 11.50
CA CYS A 9 4.36 -8.10 12.55
C CYS A 9 5.75 -7.50 12.29
N GLY A 10 6.22 -7.51 11.05
CA GLY A 10 7.51 -6.90 10.68
C GLY A 10 7.57 -5.40 10.97
N PRO A 11 6.61 -4.59 10.49
CA PRO A 11 6.51 -3.17 10.86
C PRO A 11 6.39 -2.92 12.35
N ILE A 12 5.56 -3.69 13.06
CA ILE A 12 5.37 -3.54 14.52
C ILE A 12 6.69 -3.80 15.25
N LEU A 13 7.37 -4.91 14.92
CA LEU A 13 8.65 -5.28 15.52
C LEU A 13 9.74 -4.25 15.18
N ALA A 14 9.78 -3.77 13.93
CA ALA A 14 10.73 -2.75 13.52
C ALA A 14 10.54 -1.45 14.31
N LYS A 15 9.28 -1.04 14.52
CA LYS A 15 8.95 0.15 15.30
C LYS A 15 9.30 -0.04 16.79
N TYR A 16 9.02 -1.21 17.35
CA TYR A 16 9.38 -1.54 18.73
C TYR A 16 10.91 -1.51 18.96
N LEU A 17 11.69 -2.04 18.01
CA LEU A 17 13.14 -2.06 18.07
C LEU A 17 13.80 -0.76 17.56
N SER A 18 13.02 0.22 17.11
CA SER A 18 13.52 1.46 16.48
C SER A 18 14.46 1.23 15.29
N LEU A 19 14.15 0.23 14.46
CA LEU A 19 14.95 -0.14 13.28
C LEU A 19 14.27 0.29 11.98
N PRO A 20 15.04 0.68 10.94
CA PRO A 20 14.48 0.91 9.62
C PRO A 20 13.96 -0.39 9.02
N PHE A 21 12.86 -0.30 8.28
CA PHE A 21 12.29 -1.44 7.57
C PHE A 21 11.93 -1.10 6.13
N VAL A 22 11.96 -2.15 5.32
CA VAL A 22 11.73 -2.11 3.88
C VAL A 22 10.60 -3.06 3.57
N PHE A 23 9.59 -2.56 2.85
CA PHE A 23 8.51 -3.39 2.37
C PHE A 23 8.89 -4.09 1.08
N PHE A 24 8.61 -5.38 0.99
CA PHE A 24 8.76 -6.16 -0.24
C PHE A 24 7.40 -6.71 -0.65
N MET A 25 6.81 -6.16 -1.70
CA MET A 25 5.39 -6.41 -2.01
C MET A 25 5.06 -6.24 -3.49
N ARG A 26 3.99 -6.89 -3.95
CA ARG A 26 3.43 -6.64 -5.31
C ARG A 26 2.32 -5.60 -5.29
N GLY A 27 1.57 -5.49 -4.21
CA GLY A 27 0.42 -4.60 -4.12
C GLY A 27 -0.22 -4.78 -2.76
N PHE A 28 -0.78 -3.70 -2.22
CA PHE A 28 -1.46 -3.72 -0.93
C PHE A 28 -2.95 -3.46 -1.16
N PRO A 29 -3.86 -4.21 -0.51
CA PRO A 29 -5.28 -3.93 -0.60
C PRO A 29 -5.58 -2.49 -0.17
N CYS A 30 -6.70 -1.93 -0.66
CA CYS A 30 -7.14 -0.58 -0.33
C CYS A 30 -6.18 0.55 -0.74
N ASN A 31 -5.17 0.27 -1.57
CA ASN A 31 -4.22 1.28 -2.07
C ASN A 31 -3.35 1.91 -0.98
N LEU A 32 -3.20 1.25 0.18
CA LEU A 32 -2.44 1.81 1.31
C LEU A 32 -0.96 2.01 1.01
N HIS A 33 -0.39 1.26 0.08
CA HIS A 33 0.98 1.45 -0.38
C HIS A 33 1.21 2.76 -1.15
N TYR A 34 0.14 3.43 -1.59
CA TYR A 34 0.19 4.80 -2.10
C TYR A 34 -0.30 5.80 -1.06
N GLU A 35 -1.34 5.47 -0.29
CA GLU A 35 -1.88 6.37 0.75
C GLU A 35 -0.87 6.62 1.88
N ALA A 36 -0.17 5.59 2.36
CA ALA A 36 0.80 5.69 3.44
C ALA A 36 1.99 6.61 3.12
N PRO A 37 2.69 6.47 1.97
CA PRO A 37 3.72 7.42 1.58
C PRO A 37 3.16 8.76 1.05
N GLN A 38 1.85 9.01 1.17
CA GLN A 38 1.17 10.23 0.72
C GLN A 38 1.27 10.47 -0.80
N CYS A 39 1.33 9.38 -1.56
CA CYS A 39 1.39 9.43 -3.01
C CYS A 39 -0.01 9.73 -3.60
N PRO A 40 -0.17 10.76 -4.46
CA PRO A 40 -1.45 11.06 -5.08
C PRO A 40 -1.98 9.90 -5.95
N SER A 41 -3.24 9.51 -5.74
CA SER A 41 -3.92 8.49 -6.55
C SER A 41 -5.33 9.01 -6.94
N PRO A 42 -5.46 9.74 -8.05
CA PRO A 42 -6.70 10.42 -8.42
C PRO A 42 -7.82 9.42 -8.78
N LEU A 43 -8.90 9.40 -7.99
CA LEU A 43 -10.04 8.49 -8.18
C LEU A 43 -10.77 8.68 -9.53
N SER A 44 -10.57 9.82 -10.18
CA SER A 44 -11.14 10.16 -11.49
C SER A 44 -10.44 9.49 -12.69
N TYR A 45 -9.25 8.94 -12.50
CA TYR A 45 -8.44 8.32 -13.56
C TYR A 45 -7.84 6.97 -13.15
N THR A 46 -7.46 6.80 -11.87
CA THR A 46 -7.01 5.50 -11.35
C THR A 46 -8.20 4.66 -10.88
N PRO A 47 -8.52 3.54 -11.55
CA PRO A 47 -9.59 2.64 -11.12
C PRO A 47 -9.22 1.93 -9.82
N ARG A 48 -10.24 1.65 -9.00
CA ARG A 48 -10.09 0.86 -7.77
C ARG A 48 -10.06 -0.64 -8.09
N LEU A 49 -9.47 -1.42 -7.18
CA LEU A 49 -9.48 -2.87 -7.31
C LEU A 49 -10.94 -3.37 -7.32
N PHE A 50 -11.22 -4.39 -8.13
CA PHE A 50 -12.53 -4.99 -8.33
C PHE A 50 -13.61 -4.15 -9.05
N THR A 51 -13.35 -2.90 -9.46
CA THR A 51 -14.30 -2.17 -10.32
C THR A 51 -14.19 -2.54 -11.80
N PHE A 52 -13.08 -3.19 -12.19
CA PHE A 52 -12.77 -3.55 -13.59
C PHE A 52 -12.86 -2.37 -14.57
N ASN A 53 -12.80 -1.14 -14.07
CA ASN A 53 -12.79 0.07 -14.87
C ASN A 53 -11.39 0.29 -15.49
N SER A 54 -11.36 0.99 -16.63
CA SER A 54 -10.11 1.42 -17.28
C SER A 54 -9.70 2.83 -16.83
N ASP A 55 -8.62 3.37 -17.40
CA ASP A 55 -8.22 4.77 -17.24
C ASP A 55 -9.23 5.75 -17.85
N ARG A 56 -10.02 5.28 -18.83
CA ARG A 56 -11.10 6.02 -19.46
C ARG A 56 -12.43 5.66 -18.80
N MET A 57 -12.88 6.54 -17.92
CA MET A 57 -14.12 6.35 -17.15
C MET A 57 -15.17 7.41 -17.46
N THR A 58 -16.42 6.95 -17.59
CA THR A 58 -17.62 7.79 -17.58
C THR A 58 -17.83 8.41 -16.20
N PHE A 59 -18.75 9.39 -16.11
CA PHE A 59 -19.10 10.03 -14.85
C PHE A 59 -19.52 9.00 -13.77
N PHE A 60 -20.39 8.05 -14.12
CA PHE A 60 -20.89 7.05 -13.16
C PHE A 60 -19.79 6.09 -12.69
N GLN A 61 -18.86 5.68 -13.56
CA GLN A 61 -17.70 4.87 -13.15
C GLN A 61 -16.75 5.63 -12.20
N ARG A 62 -16.64 6.95 -12.36
CA ARG A 62 -15.88 7.79 -11.41
C ARG A 62 -16.59 7.86 -10.05
N VAL A 63 -17.92 7.98 -10.05
CA VAL A 63 -18.72 7.94 -8.82
C VAL A 63 -18.58 6.59 -8.12
N GLU A 64 -18.65 5.49 -8.88
CA GLU A 64 -18.39 4.13 -8.38
C GLU A 64 -17.02 4.01 -7.73
N ASN A 65 -15.95 4.48 -8.39
CA ASN A 65 -14.61 4.47 -7.80
C ASN A 65 -14.53 5.23 -6.46
N VAL A 66 -15.24 6.36 -6.34
CA VAL A 66 -15.29 7.12 -5.08
C VAL A 66 -15.98 6.29 -3.99
N LEU A 67 -17.10 5.66 -4.30
CA LEU A 67 -17.81 4.79 -3.36
C LEU A 67 -16.94 3.60 -2.93
N VAL A 68 -16.26 2.94 -3.86
CA VAL A 68 -15.35 1.82 -3.56
C VAL A 68 -14.18 2.28 -2.70
N SER A 69 -13.59 3.44 -3.00
CA SER A 69 -12.48 3.98 -2.19
C SER A 69 -12.89 4.24 -0.73
N LEU A 70 -14.13 4.65 -0.48
CA LEU A 70 -14.64 4.84 0.88
C LEU A 70 -14.84 3.49 1.59
N LEU A 71 -15.39 2.50 0.89
CA LEU A 71 -15.61 1.15 1.42
C LEU A 71 -14.30 0.44 1.75
N GLU A 72 -13.29 0.56 0.88
CA GLU A 72 -11.96 -0.03 1.08
C GLU A 72 -11.31 0.46 2.38
N ARG A 73 -11.45 1.74 2.72
CA ARG A 73 -10.89 2.27 3.98
C ARG A 73 -11.50 1.60 5.21
N VAL A 74 -12.82 1.39 5.21
CA VAL A 74 -13.52 0.68 6.29
C VAL A 74 -13.09 -0.78 6.32
N TYR A 75 -13.04 -1.43 5.15
CA TYR A 75 -12.64 -2.83 5.02
C TYR A 75 -11.22 -3.07 5.53
N CYS A 76 -10.23 -2.27 5.13
CA CYS A 76 -8.85 -2.47 5.56
C CYS A 76 -8.65 -2.19 7.06
N ASN A 77 -9.34 -1.20 7.63
CA ASN A 77 -9.28 -0.98 9.08
C ASN A 77 -9.82 -2.19 9.86
N GLY A 78 -10.92 -2.79 9.40
CA GLY A 78 -11.45 -4.02 10.00
C GLY A 78 -10.53 -5.23 9.80
N PHE A 79 -9.97 -5.41 8.61
CA PHE A 79 -9.07 -6.53 8.31
C PHE A 79 -7.79 -6.50 9.17
N TYR A 80 -7.28 -5.31 9.50
CA TYR A 80 -6.08 -5.13 10.32
C TYR A 80 -6.36 -4.76 11.78
N GLU A 81 -7.61 -4.84 12.25
CA GLU A 81 -8.01 -4.39 13.59
C GLU A 81 -7.18 -5.07 14.70
N ASP A 82 -7.02 -6.39 14.63
CA ASP A 82 -6.24 -7.15 15.61
C ASP A 82 -4.75 -6.75 15.61
N ALA A 83 -4.18 -6.52 14.42
CA ALA A 83 -2.80 -6.08 14.28
C ALA A 83 -2.60 -4.66 14.83
N ILE A 84 -3.56 -3.77 14.59
CA ILE A 84 -3.56 -2.40 15.12
C ILE A 84 -3.64 -2.44 16.64
N LYS A 85 -4.60 -3.20 17.20
CA LYS A 85 -4.76 -3.35 18.65
C LYS A 85 -3.49 -3.89 19.31
N LEU A 86 -2.92 -4.95 18.76
CA LEU A 86 -1.65 -5.52 19.23
C LEU A 86 -0.51 -4.48 19.16
N SER A 87 -0.44 -3.71 18.08
CA SER A 87 0.58 -2.68 17.93
C SER A 87 0.47 -1.60 18.99
N SER A 88 -0.75 -1.14 19.31
CA SER A 88 -0.98 -0.13 20.34
C SER A 88 -0.63 -0.66 21.74
N GLU A 89 -0.93 -1.93 22.02
CA GLU A 89 -0.59 -2.59 23.28
C GLU A 89 0.93 -2.76 23.49
N ILE A 90 1.67 -3.11 22.43
CA ILE A 90 3.13 -3.31 22.45
C ILE A 90 3.86 -1.96 22.49
N LEU A 91 3.46 -1.01 21.65
CA LEU A 91 4.11 0.29 21.51
C LEU A 91 3.66 1.30 22.58
N LYS A 92 2.66 0.94 23.41
CA LYS A 92 2.09 1.78 24.48
C LYS A 92 1.63 3.15 23.99
N THR A 93 1.20 3.24 22.73
CA THR A 93 0.78 4.47 22.04
C THR A 93 -0.34 4.11 21.07
N ASP A 94 -1.31 4.99 20.86
CA ASP A 94 -2.32 4.79 19.81
C ASP A 94 -1.68 4.92 18.42
N VAL A 95 -1.66 3.82 17.67
CA VAL A 95 -1.08 3.79 16.32
C VAL A 95 -2.16 3.43 15.31
N SER A 96 -2.29 4.21 14.23
CA SER A 96 -3.17 3.85 13.12
C SER A 96 -2.46 2.94 12.11
N LEU A 97 -3.24 2.28 11.25
CA LEU A 97 -2.72 1.48 10.14
C LEU A 97 -1.76 2.28 9.24
N VAL A 98 -2.15 3.52 8.94
CA VAL A 98 -1.36 4.45 8.12
C VAL A 98 -0.06 4.82 8.84
N ASP A 99 -0.07 5.00 10.16
CA ASP A 99 1.14 5.34 10.92
C ASP A 99 2.16 4.19 10.97
N LEU A 100 1.70 2.95 11.02
CA LEU A 100 2.58 1.77 10.90
C LEU A 100 3.24 1.72 9.53
N MET A 101 2.48 1.99 8.47
CA MET A 101 2.93 1.88 7.09
C MET A 101 3.79 3.07 6.64
N ASN A 102 3.43 4.29 7.01
CA ASN A 102 4.15 5.52 6.65
C ASN A 102 5.57 5.56 7.26
N SER A 103 5.81 4.74 8.30
CA SER A 103 7.14 4.60 8.93
C SER A 103 8.15 3.81 8.07
N ALA A 104 7.75 3.30 6.89
CA ALA A 104 8.62 2.52 6.02
C ALA A 104 9.70 3.36 5.34
N SER A 105 10.94 2.88 5.38
CA SER A 105 12.08 3.59 4.76
C SER A 105 12.08 3.45 3.23
N ILE A 106 11.78 2.26 2.71
CA ILE A 106 11.73 1.97 1.27
C ILE A 106 10.58 1.00 0.97
N TRP A 107 9.94 1.20 -0.18
CA TRP A 107 8.92 0.33 -0.76
C TRP A 107 9.49 -0.37 -2.00
N LEU A 108 9.86 -1.64 -1.88
CA LEU A 108 10.25 -2.48 -3.00
C LEU A 108 9.00 -3.08 -3.64
N LEU A 109 8.62 -2.53 -4.79
CA LEU A 109 7.43 -2.89 -5.55
C LEU A 109 7.77 -3.93 -6.62
N ARG A 110 7.25 -5.16 -6.49
CA ARG A 110 7.45 -6.30 -7.40
C ARG A 110 6.62 -6.19 -8.69
N PHE A 111 6.51 -4.99 -9.24
CA PHE A 111 5.88 -4.69 -10.52
C PHE A 111 6.63 -3.53 -11.15
N ASP A 112 6.40 -3.35 -12.45
CA ASP A 112 6.96 -2.23 -13.21
C ASP A 112 5.87 -1.16 -13.42
N PHE A 113 6.26 0.10 -13.44
CA PHE A 113 5.35 1.23 -13.66
C PHE A 113 4.67 1.16 -15.03
N VAL A 114 5.24 0.46 -16.01
CA VAL A 114 4.67 0.28 -17.36
C VAL A 114 3.31 -0.46 -17.32
N PHE A 115 3.08 -1.32 -16.32
CA PHE A 115 1.84 -2.09 -16.19
C PHE A 115 0.79 -1.41 -15.31
N GLU A 116 1.09 -0.22 -14.80
CA GLU A 116 0.26 0.50 -13.86
C GLU A 116 -0.30 1.78 -14.47
N TYR A 117 -1.40 2.24 -13.90
CA TYR A 117 -1.97 3.53 -14.28
C TYR A 117 -1.04 4.68 -13.90
N VAL A 118 -0.95 5.67 -14.78
CA VAL A 118 -0.10 6.84 -14.59
C VAL A 118 -0.48 7.58 -13.30
N ARG A 119 0.47 7.65 -12.38
CA ARG A 119 0.39 8.42 -11.13
C ARG A 119 1.81 8.79 -10.68
N PRO A 120 1.97 9.83 -9.84
CA PRO A 120 3.26 10.15 -9.24
C PRO A 120 3.82 8.97 -8.47
N VAL A 121 5.13 8.99 -8.22
CA VAL A 121 5.83 7.98 -7.44
C VAL A 121 6.69 8.71 -6.41
N MET A 122 6.65 8.26 -5.16
CA MET A 122 7.44 8.87 -4.10
C MET A 122 8.90 8.40 -4.17
N PRO A 123 9.89 9.20 -3.75
CA PRO A 123 11.31 8.86 -3.85
C PRO A 123 11.72 7.57 -3.12
N ASN A 124 10.96 7.18 -2.09
CA ASN A 124 11.19 5.94 -1.34
C ASN A 124 10.53 4.71 -1.98
N MET A 125 9.90 4.82 -3.15
CA MET A 125 9.29 3.72 -3.87
C MET A 125 10.19 3.28 -5.02
N VAL A 126 10.59 2.01 -5.02
CA VAL A 126 11.51 1.43 -6.00
C VAL A 126 10.83 0.26 -6.68
N PHE A 127 10.63 0.37 -7.99
CA PHE A 127 10.09 -0.70 -8.82
C PHE A 127 11.19 -1.73 -9.11
N ILE A 128 10.92 -2.97 -8.73
CA ILE A 128 11.75 -4.14 -8.94
C ILE A 128 10.96 -5.17 -9.76
N GLY A 129 10.28 -4.69 -10.80
CA GLY A 129 9.68 -5.55 -11.83
C GLY A 129 10.76 -6.38 -12.53
N GLY A 130 10.42 -7.61 -12.92
CA GLY A 130 11.34 -8.47 -13.68
C GLY A 130 12.47 -9.13 -12.88
N ILE A 131 12.50 -9.02 -11.54
CA ILE A 131 13.50 -9.71 -10.69
C ILE A 131 13.55 -11.24 -10.86
N ASN A 132 12.47 -11.84 -11.35
CA ASN A 132 12.37 -13.28 -11.59
C ASN A 132 12.68 -13.67 -13.05
N CYS A 133 13.00 -12.71 -13.92
CA CYS A 133 13.39 -12.99 -15.29
C CYS A 133 14.81 -13.56 -15.31
N ALA A 134 15.01 -14.66 -16.03
CA ALA A 134 16.37 -15.14 -16.31
C ALA A 134 17.10 -14.13 -17.20
N GLU A 135 18.37 -13.88 -16.91
CA GLU A 135 19.23 -13.16 -17.84
C GLU A 135 19.24 -13.91 -19.17
N ARG A 136 18.93 -13.21 -20.27
CA ARG A 136 19.28 -13.72 -21.59
C ARG A 136 20.81 -13.77 -21.64
N LYS A 137 21.37 -14.98 -21.64
CA LYS A 137 22.77 -15.22 -22.00
C LYS A 137 23.06 -14.71 -23.41
#